data_AF-A0A317FA92-F1
#
_entry.id   AF-A0A317FA92-F1
#
_cell.length_a   1.000
_cell.length_b   1.000
_cell.length_c   1.000
_cell.angle_alpha   90.00
_cell.angle_beta   90.00
_cell.angle_gamma   90.00
#
_symmetry.space_group_name_H-M   'P 1'
#
loop_
_entity.id
_entity.type
_entity.pdbx_description
1 polymer ?
#
loop_
_entity_poly.entity_id
_entity_poly.type
_entity_poly.pdbx_seq_one_letter_code
_entity_poly.pdbx_strand_id
1 'polypeptide(L)'
;MSSEEPAYDFLARAARRAARGPAPLVAGLFEAWRKAFPDEDPAAALACSGRALTELALCRRPRDEHWVGDVAEIAGALGIDADRLISLLRAAEAVERFGSAHPADASQAGRLLAARDHEADE
;
A
#
# COMPACT_ATOMS: atom_id res chain seq x y z
N MET A 1 -12.40 30.68 6.50
CA MET A 1 -12.06 29.27 6.80
C MET A 1 -13.09 28.39 6.09
N SER A 2 -12.66 27.27 5.50
CA SER A 2 -13.49 26.17 4.94
C SER A 2 -13.95 26.22 3.46
N SER A 3 -13.04 26.47 2.51
CA SER A 3 -13.26 26.07 1.10
C SER A 3 -12.42 24.86 0.66
N GLU A 4 -11.47 24.40 1.47
CA GLU A 4 -10.56 23.29 1.14
C GLU A 4 -11.03 21.90 1.61
N GLU A 5 -11.91 21.84 2.61
CA GLU A 5 -12.43 20.57 3.18
C GLU A 5 -13.13 19.65 2.17
N PRO A 6 -14.05 20.11 1.29
CA PRO A 6 -14.75 19.20 0.38
C PRO A 6 -13.84 18.63 -0.72
N ALA A 7 -12.82 19.39 -1.15
CA ALA A 7 -11.85 18.91 -2.13
C ALA A 7 -10.93 17.83 -1.52
N TYR A 8 -10.51 18.01 -0.27
CA TYR A 8 -9.70 17.03 0.43
C TYR A 8 -10.44 15.70 0.63
N ASP A 9 -11.71 15.74 1.01
CA ASP A 9 -12.54 14.53 1.15
C ASP A 9 -12.66 13.74 -0.16
N PHE A 10 -12.75 14.45 -1.28
CA PHE A 10 -12.77 13.83 -2.61
C PHE A 10 -11.44 13.13 -2.91
N LEU A 11 -10.30 13.76 -2.63
CA LEU A 11 -8.97 13.17 -2.81
C LEU A 11 -8.77 11.95 -1.91
N ALA A 12 -9.18 12.03 -0.64
CA ALA A 12 -9.10 10.91 0.30
C ALA A 12 -9.96 9.72 -0.15
N ARG A 13 -11.13 9.98 -0.75
CA ARG A 13 -11.95 8.93 -1.36
C ARG A 13 -11.31 8.37 -2.63
N ALA A 14 -10.73 9.22 -3.47
CA ALA A 14 -10.02 8.80 -4.67
C ALA A 14 -8.82 7.91 -4.32
N ALA A 15 -8.02 8.27 -3.31
CA ALA A 15 -6.87 7.50 -2.83
C ALA A 15 -7.28 6.12 -2.32
N ARG A 16 -8.36 6.04 -1.54
CA ARG A 16 -8.92 4.74 -1.09
C ARG A 16 -9.40 3.86 -2.24
N ARG A 17 -9.99 4.46 -3.28
CA ARG A 17 -10.40 3.72 -4.48
C ARG A 17 -9.20 3.27 -5.31
N ALA A 18 -8.19 4.13 -5.44
CA ALA A 18 -6.96 3.86 -6.16
C ALA A 18 -6.21 2.64 -5.60
N ALA A 19 -6.20 2.46 -4.28
CA ALA A 19 -5.57 1.32 -3.62
C ALA A 19 -6.11 -0.04 -4.10
N ARG A 20 -7.42 -0.09 -4.45
CA ARG A 20 -8.12 -1.29 -4.91
C ARG A 20 -8.19 -1.43 -6.43
N GLY A 21 -7.67 -0.43 -7.16
CA GLY A 21 -7.74 -0.37 -8.62
C GLY A 21 -6.53 -1.02 -9.30
N PRO A 22 -6.61 -1.32 -10.61
CA PRO A 22 -5.48 -1.86 -11.36
C PRO A 22 -4.42 -0.80 -11.74
N ALA A 23 -4.65 0.46 -11.40
CA ALA A 23 -3.76 1.55 -11.77
C ALA A 23 -2.44 1.47 -10.98
N PRO A 24 -1.28 1.73 -11.60
CA PRO A 24 0.02 1.66 -10.94
C PRO A 24 0.25 2.92 -10.08
N LEU A 25 -0.51 3.05 -9.00
CA LEU A 25 -0.47 4.17 -8.06
C LEU A 25 0.20 3.76 -6.75
N VAL A 26 0.77 4.75 -6.06
CA VAL A 26 1.40 4.54 -4.75
C VAL A 26 0.38 4.06 -3.71
N ALA A 27 -0.91 4.36 -3.89
CA ALA A 27 -1.99 3.85 -3.04
C ALA A 27 -1.96 2.31 -2.85
N GLY A 28 -1.63 1.55 -3.90
CA GLY A 28 -1.50 0.09 -3.77
C GLY A 28 -0.31 -0.33 -2.90
N LEU A 29 0.81 0.40 -2.97
CA LEU A 29 1.97 0.15 -2.10
C LEU A 29 1.64 0.47 -0.64
N PHE A 30 0.91 1.55 -0.38
CA PHE A 30 0.43 1.85 0.97
C PHE A 30 -0.53 0.80 1.51
N GLU A 31 -1.36 0.19 0.67
CA GLU A 31 -2.20 -0.92 1.10
C GLU A 31 -1.35 -2.14 1.48
N ALA A 32 -0.35 -2.49 0.68
CA ALA A 32 0.58 -3.58 0.99
C ALA A 32 1.34 -3.30 2.30
N TRP A 33 1.86 -2.08 2.47
CA TRP A 33 2.58 -1.68 3.67
C TRP A 33 1.69 -1.74 4.92
N ARG A 34 0.47 -1.18 4.89
CA ARG A 34 -0.46 -1.22 6.04
C ARG A 34 -0.87 -2.64 6.43
N LYS A 35 -0.92 -3.56 5.48
CA LYS A 35 -1.19 -4.98 5.75
C LYS A 35 -0.02 -5.65 6.49
N ALA A 36 1.22 -5.29 6.16
CA ALA A 36 2.41 -5.83 6.82
C ALA A 36 2.74 -5.14 8.15
N PHE A 37 2.41 -3.85 8.29
CA PHE A 37 2.73 -3.01 9.44
C PHE A 37 1.44 -2.35 9.97
N PRO A 38 0.51 -3.11 10.55
CA PRO A 38 -0.80 -2.59 10.96
C PRO A 38 -0.74 -1.58 12.11
N ASP A 39 0.30 -1.66 12.95
CA ASP A 39 0.50 -0.80 14.11
C ASP A 39 1.31 0.47 13.78
N GLU A 40 1.81 0.61 12.55
CA GLU A 40 2.60 1.76 12.13
C GLU A 40 1.76 2.76 11.32
N ASP A 41 1.95 4.06 11.57
CA ASP A 41 1.33 5.13 10.79
C ASP A 41 2.28 5.61 9.68
N PRO A 42 1.93 5.46 8.39
CA PRO A 42 2.80 5.87 7.29
C PRO A 42 3.02 7.39 7.24
N ALA A 43 2.09 8.21 7.76
CA ALA A 43 2.30 9.65 7.87
C ALA A 43 3.42 9.96 8.88
N ALA A 44 3.43 9.27 10.02
CA ALA A 44 4.48 9.38 11.03
C ALA A 44 5.84 8.89 10.49
N ALA A 45 5.86 7.75 9.79
CA ALA A 45 7.08 7.21 9.18
C ALA A 45 7.71 8.19 8.17
N LEU A 46 6.87 8.89 7.39
CA LEU A 46 7.33 9.90 6.44
C LEU A 46 7.53 11.29 7.06
N ALA A 47 7.14 11.49 8.31
CA ALA A 47 6.99 12.78 8.96
C ALA A 47 6.27 13.82 8.08
N CYS A 48 5.17 13.40 7.45
CA CYS A 48 4.39 14.24 6.56
C CYS A 48 2.95 14.43 7.07
N SER A 49 2.23 15.41 6.52
CA SER A 49 0.82 15.62 6.87
C SER A 49 -0.06 14.53 6.25
N GLY A 50 -1.23 14.29 6.84
CA GLY A 50 -2.23 13.39 6.23
C GLY A 50 -2.65 13.84 4.82
N ARG A 51 -2.57 15.15 4.54
CA ARG A 51 -2.79 15.70 3.20
C ARG A 51 -1.71 15.28 2.21
N ALA A 52 -0.44 15.48 2.56
CA ALA A 52 0.69 15.04 1.75
C ALA A 52 0.64 13.53 1.51
N LEU A 53 0.26 12.74 2.52
CA LEU A 53 0.08 11.30 2.37
C LEU A 53 -1.06 10.95 1.39
N THR A 54 -2.17 11.68 1.42
CA THR A 54 -3.30 11.49 0.50
C THR A 54 -2.93 11.83 -0.93
N GLU A 55 -2.21 12.93 -1.13
CA GLU A 55 -1.71 13.35 -2.44
C GLU A 55 -0.67 12.36 -2.96
N LEU A 56 0.26 11.91 -2.11
CA LEU A 56 1.25 10.87 -2.42
C LEU A 56 0.57 9.57 -2.89
N ALA A 57 -0.50 9.13 -2.23
CA ALA A 57 -1.22 7.92 -2.62
C ALA A 57 -1.77 7.99 -4.06
N LEU A 58 -2.05 9.19 -4.56
CA LEU A 58 -2.54 9.43 -5.92
C LEU A 58 -1.43 9.59 -6.95
N CYS A 59 -0.17 9.71 -6.53
CA CYS A 59 0.97 9.71 -7.45
C CYS A 59 1.09 8.36 -8.17
N ARG A 60 1.58 8.42 -9.40
CA ARG A 60 2.02 7.23 -10.13
C ARG A 60 3.20 6.61 -9.38
N ARG A 61 3.26 5.28 -9.37
CA ARG A 61 4.43 4.56 -8.84
C ARG A 61 5.71 5.01 -9.59
N PRO A 62 6.84 5.16 -8.89
CA PRO A 62 8.12 5.39 -9.54
C PRO A 62 8.43 4.28 -10.54
N ARG A 63 8.94 4.64 -11.71
CA ARG A 63 9.34 3.69 -12.76
C ARG A 63 10.65 3.02 -12.37
N ASP A 64 10.81 1.73 -12.66
CA ASP A 64 12.01 0.98 -12.30
C ASP A 64 13.29 1.60 -12.91
N GLU A 65 13.23 2.07 -14.15
CA GLU A 65 14.38 2.65 -14.85
C GLU A 65 14.77 4.04 -14.32
N HIS A 66 13.82 4.74 -13.69
CA HIS A 66 13.97 6.12 -13.22
C HIS A 66 13.64 6.31 -11.74
N TRP A 67 13.74 5.23 -10.96
CA TRP A 67 13.18 5.16 -9.60
C TRP A 67 13.57 6.33 -8.72
N VAL A 68 14.88 6.58 -8.61
CA VAL A 68 15.41 7.65 -7.74
C VAL A 68 14.96 9.03 -8.21
N GLY A 69 14.90 9.26 -9.53
CA GLY A 69 14.45 10.53 -10.09
C GLY A 69 12.96 10.78 -9.84
N ASP A 70 12.12 9.77 -10.09
CA ASP A 70 10.69 9.84 -9.84
C ASP A 70 10.39 10.05 -8.34
N VAL A 71 11.11 9.37 -7.44
CA VAL A 71 10.95 9.58 -6.00
C VAL A 71 11.40 10.98 -5.57
N ALA A 72 12.50 11.50 -6.11
CA ALA A 72 12.96 12.86 -5.81
C ALA A 72 11.96 13.93 -6.29
N GLU A 73 11.36 13.74 -7.46
CA GLU A 73 10.32 14.65 -7.98
C GLU A 73 9.08 14.66 -7.08
N ILE A 74 8.59 13.49 -6.69
CA ILE A 74 7.44 13.35 -5.79
C ILE A 74 7.76 13.95 -4.41
N ALA A 75 8.92 13.62 -3.85
CA ALA A 75 9.38 14.12 -2.56
C ALA A 75 9.45 15.65 -2.55
N GLY A 76 10.05 16.25 -3.60
CA GLY A 76 10.15 17.69 -3.75
C GLY A 76 8.78 18.36 -3.91
N ALA A 77 7.87 17.76 -4.68
CA ALA A 77 6.52 18.30 -4.89
C ALA A 77 5.67 18.30 -3.59
N LEU A 78 5.87 17.32 -2.72
CA LEU A 78 5.08 17.13 -1.51
C LEU A 78 5.78 17.59 -0.21
N GLY A 79 7.03 18.04 -0.30
CA GLY A 79 7.83 18.44 0.86
C GLY A 79 8.17 17.27 1.80
N ILE A 80 8.33 16.07 1.25
CA ILE A 80 8.68 14.85 2.01
C ILE A 80 10.18 14.60 1.89
N ASP A 81 10.80 14.06 2.92
CA ASP A 81 12.19 13.60 2.87
C ASP A 81 12.33 12.43 1.88
N ALA A 82 13.23 12.58 0.90
CA ALA A 82 13.38 11.62 -0.19
C ALA A 82 13.89 10.26 0.32
N ASP A 83 14.80 10.22 1.29
CA ASP A 83 15.37 8.97 1.79
C ASP A 83 14.34 8.16 2.59
N ARG A 84 13.50 8.83 3.39
CA ARG A 84 12.35 8.20 4.05
C ARG A 84 11.35 7.66 3.04
N LEU A 85 11.06 8.42 1.98
CA LEU A 85 10.14 7.99 0.94
C LEU A 85 10.68 6.77 0.19
N ILE A 86 11.96 6.77 -0.18
CA ILE A 86 12.63 5.60 -0.79
C ILE A 86 12.50 4.38 0.11
N SER A 87 12.85 4.53 1.40
CA SER A 87 12.86 3.43 2.36
C SER A 87 11.48 2.81 2.51
N LEU A 88 10.44 3.64 2.66
CA LEU A 88 9.07 3.17 2.81
C LEU A 88 8.56 2.50 1.53
N LEU A 89 8.75 3.13 0.35
CA LEU A 89 8.27 2.58 -0.91
C LEU A 89 8.96 1.26 -1.25
N ARG A 90 10.26 1.11 -0.97
CA ARG A 90 10.99 -0.15 -1.17
C ARG A 90 10.51 -1.25 -0.22
N ALA A 91 10.26 -0.93 1.05
CA ALA A 91 9.69 -1.89 1.99
C ALA A 91 8.30 -2.37 1.54
N ALA A 92 7.44 -1.43 1.12
CA ALA A 92 6.11 -1.73 0.59
C ALA A 92 6.15 -2.61 -0.67
N GLU A 93 7.05 -2.29 -1.58
CA GLU A 93 7.31 -3.05 -2.80
C GLU A 93 7.79 -4.48 -2.52
N ALA A 94 8.66 -4.66 -1.53
CA ALA A 94 9.11 -5.98 -1.13
C ALA A 94 7.92 -6.80 -0.58
N VAL A 95 7.14 -6.23 0.33
CA VAL A 95 5.94 -6.85 0.90
C VAL A 95 4.94 -7.25 -0.19
N GLU A 96 4.67 -6.35 -1.14
CA GLU A 96 3.74 -6.63 -2.24
C GLU A 96 4.22 -7.82 -3.09
N ARG A 97 5.50 -7.85 -3.46
CA ARG A 97 6.09 -8.93 -4.26
C ARG A 97 6.08 -10.27 -3.51
N PHE A 98 6.42 -10.28 -2.22
CA PHE A 98 6.39 -11.50 -1.41
C PHE A 98 4.96 -12.00 -1.13
N GLY A 99 4.02 -11.09 -0.85
CA GLY A 99 2.61 -11.44 -0.65
C GLY A 99 1.94 -11.97 -1.91
N SER A 100 2.32 -11.44 -3.08
CA SER A 100 1.83 -11.92 -4.39
C SER A 100 2.43 -13.27 -4.80
N ALA A 101 3.59 -13.63 -4.27
CA ALA A 101 4.24 -14.92 -4.52
C ALA A 101 3.63 -16.08 -3.70
N HIS A 102 2.75 -15.80 -2.73
CA HIS A 102 2.07 -16.80 -1.87
C HIS A 102 0.54 -16.86 -2.06
N PRO A 103 -0.01 -17.11 -3.26
CA PRO A 103 -1.44 -17.37 -3.41
C PRO A 103 -1.87 -18.79 -2.96
N ALA A 104 -0.95 -19.61 -2.42
CA ALA A 104 -1.13 -21.05 -2.26
C ALA A 104 -1.77 -21.52 -0.93
N ASP A 105 -1.91 -20.68 0.10
CA ASP A 105 -2.38 -21.18 1.41
C ASP A 105 -3.88 -21.02 1.68
N ALA A 106 -4.61 -20.23 0.89
CA ALA A 106 -6.07 -20.15 1.02
C ALA A 106 -6.80 -21.43 0.53
N SER A 107 -6.13 -22.26 -0.28
CA SER A 107 -6.68 -23.54 -0.79
C SER A 107 -6.41 -24.75 0.13
N GLN A 108 -5.50 -24.63 1.11
CA GLN A 108 -5.20 -25.75 2.02
C GLN A 108 -6.18 -25.87 3.18
N ALA A 109 -6.78 -24.76 3.65
CA ALA A 109 -7.79 -24.80 4.71
C ALA A 109 -9.06 -25.60 4.33
N GLY A 110 -9.39 -25.68 3.04
CA GLY A 110 -10.52 -26.48 2.54
C GLY A 110 -10.20 -27.95 2.27
N ARG A 111 -8.92 -28.33 2.18
CA ARG A 111 -8.51 -29.71 1.85
C ARG A 111 -8.28 -30.60 3.07
N LEU A 112 -8.08 -30.02 4.25
CA LEU A 112 -7.91 -30.77 5.50
C LEU A 112 -9.24 -31.15 6.18
N LEU A 113 -10.38 -30.63 5.70
CA LEU A 113 -11.71 -31.01 6.20
C LEU A 113 -12.23 -32.33 5.60
N ALA A 114 -11.72 -32.77 4.45
CA ALA A 114 -12.18 -33.99 3.78
C ALA A 114 -11.53 -35.29 4.32
N ALA A 115 -10.51 -35.18 5.17
CA ALA A 115 -9.75 -36.33 5.67
C ALA A 115 -10.17 -36.82 7.06
N ARG A 116 -11.31 -36.35 7.60
CA ARG A 116 -11.78 -36.70 8.95
C ARG A 116 -12.97 -37.67 9.01
N ASP A 117 -13.43 -38.19 7.88
CA ASP A 117 -14.70 -38.95 7.80
C ASP A 117 -14.54 -40.49 7.64
N HIS A 118 -13.42 -41.06 8.05
CA HIS A 118 -13.24 -42.51 8.09
C HIS A 118 -12.65 -42.96 9.43
N GLU A 119 -13.49 -43.07 10.46
CA GLU A 119 -13.23 -43.88 11.66
C GLU A 119 -14.52 -43.98 12.49
N ALA A 120 -15.54 -44.68 11.97
CA ALA A 120 -16.66 -45.19 12.76
C ALA A 120 -17.41 -46.27 11.96
N ASP A 121 -16.90 -47.50 12.00
CA ASP A 121 -17.69 -48.73 11.83
C ASP A 121 -16.93 -49.87 12.50
N GLU A 122 -17.16 -50.05 13.82
CA GLU A 122 -17.15 -51.33 14.54
C GLU A 122 -18.18 -51.29 15.68
#